data_AF-A0A0B4BF17-F1
#
_entry.id   AF-A0A0B4BF17-F1
#
_cell.length_a   1.000
_cell.length_b   1.000
_cell.length_c   1.000
_cell.angle_alpha   90.00
_cell.angle_beta   90.00
_cell.angle_gamma   90.00
#
_symmetry.space_group_name_H-M   'P 1'
#
loop_
_entity.id
_entity.type
_entity.pdbx_description
1 polymer ?
#
loop_
_entity_poly.entity_id
_entity_poly.type
_entity_poly.pdbx_seq_one_letter_code
_entity_poly.pdbx_strand_id
1 'polypeptide(L)'
;MVISGDGTAQRDLGGARGFGETQVGRNDDGSLQADVSNVFENGLHFMGAHFNANALHLNTNGTVSFSSAYGEYPTDLNTLPDQPLIAPFWGDVDTRLDGEGAESGAIWLDVDPVADIVTITWDQVGVYRRNAEMTNTVQLQLFDRGGGDFDIVFRYEQIDWTQGTGEGDTGARAGLAGNGTVHWILPDEDPAALTQLPSLPGNTGIEGLWVYQIRNGQVSVPDGGSTGTDGADNLQGTSGNDLLD
;
A
#
# COMPACT_ATOMS: atom_id res chain seq x y z
N MET A 1 -3.08 -18.24 -5.09
CA MET A 1 -2.20 -18.39 -3.91
C MET A 1 -2.92 -17.90 -2.66
N VAL A 2 -2.68 -18.50 -1.48
CA VAL A 2 -3.31 -18.08 -0.21
C VAL A 2 -2.51 -16.93 0.40
N ILE A 3 -3.19 -15.88 0.85
CA ILE A 3 -2.59 -14.78 1.63
C ILE A 3 -2.51 -15.25 3.08
N SER A 4 -1.33 -15.12 3.71
CA SER A 4 -1.09 -15.57 5.09
C SER A 4 -0.44 -14.47 5.94
N GLY A 5 -0.36 -14.70 7.26
CA GLY A 5 0.30 -13.81 8.21
C GLY A 5 -0.60 -12.71 8.75
N ASP A 6 0.01 -11.63 9.23
CA ASP A 6 -0.62 -10.48 9.90
C ASP A 6 -0.07 -9.15 9.38
N GLY A 7 -0.25 -8.05 10.13
CA GLY A 7 0.30 -6.74 9.79
C GLY A 7 1.82 -6.62 9.78
N THR A 8 2.56 -7.63 10.23
CA THR A 8 4.02 -7.63 10.18
C THR A 8 4.49 -7.73 8.73
N ALA A 9 5.42 -6.85 8.32
CA ALA A 9 5.99 -6.87 6.99
C ALA A 9 6.69 -8.22 6.74
N GLN A 10 6.42 -8.85 5.59
CA GLN A 10 7.07 -10.09 5.19
C GLN A 10 8.56 -9.85 5.01
N ARG A 11 9.36 -10.76 5.57
CA ARG A 11 10.82 -10.76 5.52
C ARG A 11 11.28 -12.02 4.78
N ASP A 12 12.60 -12.15 4.64
CA ASP A 12 13.26 -13.23 3.90
C ASP A 12 13.02 -13.20 2.38
N LEU A 13 12.65 -12.04 1.84
CA LEU A 13 12.50 -11.75 0.41
C LEU A 13 13.84 -11.43 -0.27
N GLY A 14 14.96 -11.84 0.33
CA GLY A 14 16.30 -11.50 -0.15
C GLY A 14 16.71 -10.03 0.07
N GLY A 15 17.83 -9.65 -0.54
CA GLY A 15 18.46 -8.35 -0.37
C GLY A 15 19.09 -8.11 1.01
N ALA A 16 19.63 -6.90 1.21
CA ALA A 16 20.38 -6.56 2.42
C ALA A 16 19.52 -6.44 3.68
N ARG A 17 18.21 -6.20 3.51
CA ARG A 17 17.24 -6.00 4.60
C ARG A 17 16.20 -7.13 4.72
N GLY A 18 16.16 -8.06 3.77
CA GLY A 18 15.15 -9.12 3.74
C GLY A 18 13.82 -8.70 3.10
N PHE A 19 13.74 -7.52 2.47
CA PHE A 19 12.52 -6.95 1.87
C PHE A 19 12.56 -6.90 0.33
N GLY A 20 13.60 -7.44 -0.28
CA GLY A 20 13.81 -7.40 -1.73
C GLY A 20 15.21 -6.97 -2.14
N GLU A 21 15.61 -7.36 -3.33
CA GLU A 21 16.92 -7.14 -3.92
C GLU A 21 17.12 -5.73 -4.48
N THR A 22 16.03 -5.00 -4.76
CA THR A 22 16.08 -3.67 -5.36
C THR A 22 15.78 -2.60 -4.33
N GLN A 23 16.77 -1.77 -4.01
CA GLN A 23 16.55 -0.56 -3.22
C GLN A 23 16.21 0.62 -4.14
N VAL A 24 15.12 1.33 -3.84
CA VAL A 24 14.84 2.62 -4.49
C VAL A 24 15.90 3.64 -4.06
N GLY A 25 16.40 4.43 -5.02
CA GLY A 25 17.36 5.48 -4.73
C GLY A 25 16.80 6.49 -3.74
N ARG A 26 17.55 6.83 -2.68
CA ARG A 26 17.09 7.74 -1.63
C ARG A 26 16.72 9.11 -2.21
N ASN A 27 15.51 9.56 -1.93
CA ASN A 27 14.95 10.82 -2.44
C ASN A 27 13.76 11.27 -1.57
N ASP A 28 13.05 12.30 -2.05
CA ASP A 28 11.91 12.98 -1.39
C ASP A 28 10.63 12.73 -2.21
N ASP A 29 10.51 13.38 -3.37
CA ASP A 29 9.33 13.30 -4.26
C ASP A 29 9.58 12.50 -5.55
N GLY A 30 10.68 11.74 -5.57
CA GLY A 30 11.08 10.91 -6.70
C GLY A 30 10.41 9.53 -6.68
N SER A 31 10.76 8.74 -7.69
CA SER A 31 10.24 7.39 -7.86
C SER A 31 11.25 6.46 -8.53
N LEU A 32 11.00 5.15 -8.41
CA LEU A 32 11.60 4.12 -9.25
C LEU A 32 10.55 3.61 -10.25
N GLN A 33 10.84 3.68 -11.54
CA GLN A 33 10.08 2.91 -12.54
C GLN A 33 10.55 1.46 -12.50
N ALA A 34 9.61 0.54 -12.29
CA ALA A 34 9.83 -0.90 -12.22
C ALA A 34 9.13 -1.63 -13.36
N ASP A 35 9.82 -2.64 -13.91
CA ASP A 35 9.24 -3.62 -14.80
C ASP A 35 8.95 -4.92 -14.03
N VAL A 36 7.66 -5.18 -13.83
CA VAL A 36 7.14 -6.37 -13.15
C VAL A 36 6.36 -7.28 -14.11
N SER A 37 6.59 -7.15 -15.41
CA SER A 37 5.90 -7.93 -16.44
C SER A 37 6.17 -9.44 -16.38
N ASN A 38 7.21 -9.87 -15.65
CA ASN A 38 7.47 -11.29 -15.38
C ASN A 38 6.57 -11.88 -14.28
N VAL A 39 5.82 -11.06 -13.54
CA VAL A 39 4.79 -11.49 -12.58
C VAL A 39 3.38 -11.21 -13.12
N PHE A 40 3.23 -10.10 -13.85
CA PHE A 40 1.95 -9.66 -14.43
C PHE A 40 2.03 -9.65 -15.96
N GLU A 41 2.16 -10.83 -16.60
CA GLU A 41 2.34 -10.93 -18.05
C GLU A 41 1.13 -10.42 -18.83
N ASN A 42 -0.04 -10.40 -18.19
CA ASN A 42 -1.28 -9.87 -18.76
C ASN A 42 -1.52 -8.39 -18.42
N GLY A 43 -0.57 -7.72 -17.76
CA GLY A 43 -0.78 -6.39 -17.20
C GLY A 43 -1.69 -6.42 -15.98
N LEU A 44 -2.21 -5.25 -15.59
CA LEU A 44 -3.09 -5.10 -14.43
C LEU A 44 -4.39 -4.40 -14.85
N HIS A 45 -5.54 -5.02 -14.56
CA HIS A 45 -6.84 -4.37 -14.63
C HIS A 45 -7.12 -3.69 -13.30
N PHE A 46 -7.05 -2.37 -13.23
CA PHE A 46 -7.25 -1.62 -11.99
C PHE A 46 -8.26 -0.49 -12.17
N MET A 47 -9.31 -0.51 -11.35
CA MET A 47 -10.37 0.51 -11.28
C MET A 47 -10.94 0.95 -12.65
N GLY A 48 -11.21 -0.03 -13.52
CA GLY A 48 -11.80 0.19 -14.84
C GLY A 48 -10.82 0.50 -15.98
N ALA A 49 -9.52 0.49 -15.73
CA ALA A 49 -8.47 0.66 -16.75
C ALA A 49 -7.51 -0.53 -16.79
N HIS A 50 -6.83 -0.73 -17.93
CA HIS A 50 -5.76 -1.72 -18.11
C HIS A 50 -4.42 -1.01 -18.17
N PHE A 51 -3.45 -1.52 -17.42
CA PHE A 51 -2.10 -0.97 -17.33
C PHE A 51 -1.06 -2.01 -17.70
N ASN A 52 0.00 -1.57 -18.40
CA ASN A 52 1.16 -2.42 -18.66
C ASN A 52 1.98 -2.59 -17.38
N ALA A 53 2.47 -3.80 -17.17
CA ALA A 53 3.28 -4.14 -16.00
C ALA A 53 4.75 -3.70 -16.10
N ASN A 54 5.17 -3.02 -17.17
CA ASN A 54 6.56 -2.61 -17.39
C ASN A 54 6.89 -1.16 -16.97
N ALA A 55 5.92 -0.46 -16.39
CA ALA A 55 6.03 0.94 -16.04
C ALA A 55 5.27 1.30 -14.76
N LEU A 56 5.29 0.43 -13.75
CA LEU A 56 4.83 0.81 -12.42
C LEU A 56 5.84 1.77 -11.79
N HIS A 57 5.36 2.80 -11.09
CA HIS A 57 6.23 3.76 -10.40
C HIS A 57 6.06 3.60 -8.91
N LEU A 58 7.14 3.19 -8.23
CA LEU A 58 7.22 3.14 -6.78
C LEU A 58 7.62 4.53 -6.31
N ASN A 59 6.67 5.27 -5.78
CA ASN A 59 6.86 6.66 -5.37
C ASN A 59 7.29 6.74 -3.92
N THR A 60 8.19 7.67 -3.63
CA THR A 60 8.73 7.80 -2.28
C THR A 60 7.65 8.14 -1.26
N ASN A 61 6.71 9.00 -1.63
CA ASN A 61 5.52 9.40 -0.87
C ASN A 61 4.50 8.28 -0.64
N GLY A 62 4.92 7.01 -0.74
CA GLY A 62 4.21 5.84 -0.26
C GLY A 62 3.05 5.36 -1.14
N THR A 63 3.18 5.60 -2.44
CA THR A 63 2.22 5.16 -3.46
C THR A 63 2.88 4.36 -4.57
N VAL A 64 2.09 3.52 -5.24
CA VAL A 64 2.43 2.94 -6.54
C VAL A 64 1.47 3.50 -7.59
N SER A 65 2.00 4.18 -8.60
CA SER A 65 1.21 4.71 -9.72
C SER A 65 1.49 3.95 -11.02
N PHE A 66 0.51 3.94 -11.92
CA PHE A 66 0.54 3.08 -13.12
C PHE A 66 0.91 3.81 -14.42
N SER A 67 0.77 5.13 -14.46
CA SER A 67 0.92 5.92 -15.68
C SER A 67 2.26 6.66 -15.72
N SER A 68 2.52 7.44 -14.68
CA SER A 68 3.77 8.19 -14.52
C SER A 68 4.16 8.23 -13.04
N ALA A 69 5.39 8.67 -12.77
CA ALA A 69 5.82 9.03 -11.43
C ALA A 69 4.80 9.98 -10.78
N TYR A 70 4.61 9.83 -9.47
CA TYR A 70 3.72 10.67 -8.67
C TYR A 70 4.43 11.11 -7.40
N GLY A 71 5.01 12.30 -7.46
CA GLY A 71 5.79 12.90 -6.36
C GLY A 71 4.97 13.77 -5.41
N GLU A 72 3.66 13.91 -5.62
CA GLU A 72 2.85 14.77 -4.76
C GLU A 72 2.58 14.09 -3.41
N TYR A 73 2.53 14.87 -2.33
CA TYR A 73 1.98 14.46 -1.03
C TYR A 73 0.58 15.08 -0.83
N PRO A 74 -0.23 14.62 0.14
CA PRO A 74 -1.56 15.18 0.37
C PRO A 74 -1.54 16.65 0.79
N THR A 75 -2.32 17.48 0.09
CA THR A 75 -2.56 18.89 0.38
C THR A 75 -4.02 19.24 0.14
N ASP A 76 -4.43 20.45 0.54
CA ASP A 76 -5.75 21.00 0.21
C ASP A 76 -5.98 21.17 -1.31
N LEU A 77 -4.91 21.17 -2.12
CA LEU A 77 -4.97 21.37 -3.58
C LEU A 77 -5.16 20.07 -4.37
N ASN A 78 -4.86 18.92 -3.78
CA ASN A 78 -4.94 17.61 -4.40
C ASN A 78 -5.68 16.61 -3.49
N THR A 79 -6.87 17.01 -3.01
CA THR A 79 -7.73 16.18 -2.15
C THR A 79 -8.03 14.79 -2.73
N LEU A 80 -7.93 14.64 -4.06
CA LEU A 80 -7.91 13.37 -4.76
C LEU A 80 -6.68 13.32 -5.69
N PRO A 81 -6.01 12.17 -5.81
CA PRO A 81 -4.99 11.97 -6.84
C PRO A 81 -5.57 12.17 -8.24
N ASP A 82 -4.78 12.78 -9.13
CA ASP A 82 -5.15 13.05 -10.52
C ASP A 82 -4.92 11.85 -11.46
N GLN A 83 -4.35 10.76 -10.93
CA GLN A 83 -4.09 9.53 -11.64
C GLN A 83 -4.36 8.29 -10.76
N PRO A 84 -4.55 7.11 -11.39
CA PRO A 84 -4.71 5.86 -10.65
C PRO A 84 -3.46 5.51 -9.83
N LEU A 85 -3.67 5.19 -8.56
CA LEU A 85 -2.61 4.77 -7.64
C LEU A 85 -3.11 3.81 -6.55
N ILE A 86 -2.19 3.00 -6.04
CA ILE A 86 -2.33 2.20 -4.82
C ILE A 86 -1.52 2.90 -3.73
N ALA A 87 -2.16 3.26 -2.62
CA ALA A 87 -1.54 3.97 -1.51
C ALA A 87 -1.62 3.13 -0.23
N PRO A 88 -0.65 2.23 0.06
CA PRO A 88 -0.54 1.68 1.40
C PRO A 88 -0.41 2.80 2.45
N PHE A 89 0.32 3.87 2.11
CA PHE A 89 0.44 5.08 2.93
C PHE A 89 0.84 6.26 2.04
N TRP A 90 -0.06 7.14 1.65
CA TRP A 90 0.26 8.35 0.90
C TRP A 90 0.55 9.52 1.86
N GLY A 91 1.81 9.94 1.96
CA GLY A 91 2.26 11.02 2.84
C GLY A 91 3.59 11.62 2.37
N ASP A 92 4.07 12.67 3.05
CA ASP A 92 5.31 13.40 2.71
C ASP A 92 6.56 12.68 3.25
N VAL A 93 6.96 11.62 2.56
CA VAL A 93 8.04 10.71 2.97
C VAL A 93 9.38 11.26 2.47
N ASP A 94 10.39 11.28 3.35
CA ASP A 94 11.76 11.65 2.98
C ASP A 94 12.74 10.54 3.36
N THR A 95 13.36 9.94 2.35
CA THR A 95 14.37 8.88 2.54
C THR A 95 15.80 9.40 2.42
N ARG A 96 16.01 10.71 2.24
CA ARG A 96 17.35 11.30 2.22
C ARG A 96 17.94 11.22 3.63
N LEU A 97 19.25 10.96 3.70
CA LEU A 97 19.98 10.95 4.96
C LEU A 97 20.26 12.38 5.41
N ASP A 98 20.14 12.64 6.72
CA ASP A 98 20.51 13.93 7.30
C ASP A 98 22.02 14.01 7.57
N GLY A 99 22.65 12.86 7.86
CA GLY A 99 24.05 12.72 8.24
C GLY A 99 24.30 12.90 9.73
N GLU A 100 23.26 13.22 10.50
CA GLU A 100 23.28 13.42 11.95
C GLU A 100 22.00 12.83 12.58
N GLY A 101 22.11 12.22 13.76
CA GLY A 101 20.93 11.71 14.48
C GLY A 101 20.33 10.43 13.91
N ALA A 102 19.01 10.31 14.03
CA ALA A 102 18.25 9.17 13.52
C ALA A 102 18.07 9.31 12.00
N GLU A 103 18.26 8.22 11.28
CA GLU A 103 18.28 8.21 9.82
C GLU A 103 17.10 7.45 9.26
N SER A 104 16.54 7.97 8.17
CA SER A 104 15.46 7.28 7.47
C SER A 104 15.96 5.95 6.90
N GLY A 105 15.11 4.93 6.98
CA GLY A 105 15.25 3.70 6.23
C GLY A 105 15.07 3.91 4.72
N ALA A 106 14.58 2.90 4.01
CA ALA A 106 14.56 2.92 2.55
C ALA A 106 13.36 2.14 2.01
N ILE A 107 13.15 2.28 0.70
CA ILE A 107 12.09 1.57 -0.02
C ILE A 107 12.74 0.41 -0.76
N TRP A 108 12.13 -0.76 -0.63
CA TRP A 108 12.61 -2.01 -1.20
C TRP A 108 11.56 -2.62 -2.11
N LEU A 109 12.02 -3.19 -3.22
CA LEU A 109 11.23 -3.93 -4.19
C LEU A 109 11.80 -5.35 -4.30
N ASP A 110 10.89 -6.31 -4.19
CA ASP A 110 11.05 -7.73 -4.49
C ASP A 110 10.10 -8.10 -5.63
N VAL A 111 10.62 -8.77 -6.65
CA VAL A 111 9.82 -9.30 -7.77
C VAL A 111 10.05 -10.80 -7.82
N ASP A 112 9.02 -11.58 -7.47
CA ASP A 112 9.08 -13.04 -7.43
C ASP A 112 8.11 -13.67 -8.46
N PRO A 113 8.59 -13.97 -9.68
CA PRO A 113 7.84 -14.70 -10.72
C PRO A 113 7.52 -16.15 -10.38
N VAL A 114 8.12 -16.74 -9.34
CA VAL A 114 7.84 -18.12 -8.93
C VAL A 114 6.67 -18.15 -7.96
N ALA A 115 6.61 -17.16 -7.07
CA ALA A 115 5.50 -16.97 -6.15
C ALA A 115 4.31 -16.23 -6.77
N ASP A 116 4.49 -15.59 -7.93
CA ASP A 116 3.53 -14.67 -8.56
C ASP A 116 3.22 -13.46 -7.66
N ILE A 117 4.26 -12.88 -7.05
CA ILE A 117 4.15 -11.76 -6.11
C ILE A 117 5.12 -10.63 -6.48
N VAL A 118 4.64 -9.39 -6.38
CA VAL A 118 5.49 -8.20 -6.25
C VAL A 118 5.33 -7.63 -4.85
N THR A 119 6.42 -7.44 -4.12
CA THR A 119 6.41 -6.84 -2.78
C THR A 119 7.16 -5.52 -2.76
N ILE A 120 6.54 -4.47 -2.22
CA ILE A 120 7.13 -3.15 -2.00
C ILE A 120 7.06 -2.83 -0.52
N THR A 121 8.20 -2.51 0.08
CA THR A 121 8.27 -2.15 1.51
C THR A 121 8.88 -0.77 1.68
N TRP A 122 8.15 0.14 2.30
CA TRP A 122 8.70 1.36 2.87
C TRP A 122 9.15 1.02 4.30
N ASP A 123 10.43 0.64 4.45
CA ASP A 123 11.03 0.17 5.72
C ASP A 123 11.58 1.36 6.50
N GLN A 124 11.02 1.62 7.69
CA GLN A 124 11.46 2.67 8.61
C GLN A 124 11.62 4.05 7.94
N VAL A 125 10.69 4.42 7.07
CA VAL A 125 10.76 5.69 6.33
C VAL A 125 10.41 6.87 7.23
N GLY A 126 11.17 7.96 7.06
CA GLY A 126 11.03 9.18 7.83
C GLY A 126 10.11 10.16 7.13
N VAL A 127 9.81 11.26 7.82
CA VAL A 127 8.96 12.34 7.33
C VAL A 127 9.81 13.51 6.84
N TYR A 128 9.29 14.23 5.84
CA TYR A 128 9.90 15.46 5.38
C TYR A 128 10.01 16.51 6.52
N ARG A 129 11.17 17.16 6.72
CA ARG A 129 12.41 17.13 5.90
C ARG A 129 13.55 16.43 6.63
N ARG A 130 13.97 15.26 6.11
CA ARG A 130 15.05 14.41 6.64
C ARG A 130 14.91 14.09 8.13
N ASN A 131 13.68 13.91 8.60
CA ASN A 131 13.42 13.62 9.99
C ASN A 131 12.99 12.14 10.14
N ALA A 132 13.79 11.38 10.88
CA ALA A 132 13.50 10.00 11.23
C ALA A 132 13.44 9.76 12.75
N GLU A 133 13.09 10.79 13.54
CA GLU A 133 12.77 10.62 14.97
C GLU A 133 11.57 9.68 15.18
N MET A 134 10.62 9.73 14.24
CA MET A 134 9.52 8.79 14.08
C MET A 134 9.62 8.18 12.69
N THR A 135 9.29 6.90 12.57
CA THR A 135 9.37 6.18 11.28
C THR A 135 8.15 5.33 11.05
N ASN A 136 7.86 5.06 9.78
CA ASN A 136 6.78 4.16 9.39
C ASN A 136 7.36 2.94 8.69
N THR A 137 6.78 1.76 8.94
CA THR A 137 7.05 0.52 8.22
C THR A 137 5.74 0.00 7.66
N VAL A 138 5.57 0.14 6.35
CA VAL A 138 4.39 -0.32 5.61
C VAL A 138 4.79 -1.15 4.40
N GLN A 139 4.05 -2.21 4.14
CA GLN A 139 4.32 -3.12 3.02
C GLN A 139 3.09 -3.31 2.15
N LEU A 140 3.32 -3.28 0.84
CA LEU A 140 2.38 -3.61 -0.21
C LEU A 140 2.82 -4.92 -0.86
N GLN A 141 1.91 -5.89 -0.95
CA GLN A 141 2.09 -7.05 -1.83
C GLN A 141 1.00 -7.09 -2.89
N LEU A 142 1.40 -7.34 -4.13
CA LEU A 142 0.51 -7.56 -5.27
C LEU A 142 0.64 -9.03 -5.68
N PHE A 143 -0.45 -9.79 -5.54
CA PHE A 143 -0.50 -11.21 -5.92
C PHE A 143 -1.19 -11.35 -7.27
N ASP A 144 -0.52 -11.89 -8.28
CA ASP A 144 -1.18 -12.17 -9.54
C ASP A 144 -2.27 -13.25 -9.38
N ARG A 145 -3.36 -13.06 -10.12
CA ARG A 145 -4.49 -13.99 -10.24
C ARG A 145 -4.76 -14.35 -11.70
N GLY A 146 -3.93 -13.87 -12.63
CA GLY A 146 -4.01 -14.11 -14.06
C GLY A 146 -5.06 -13.23 -14.74
N GLY A 147 -4.91 -13.04 -16.06
CA GLY A 147 -5.88 -12.28 -16.86
C GLY A 147 -6.00 -10.80 -16.51
N GLY A 148 -5.01 -10.26 -15.78
CA GLY A 148 -4.98 -8.89 -15.26
C GLY A 148 -5.69 -8.71 -13.91
N ASP A 149 -6.24 -9.79 -13.34
CA ASP A 149 -6.77 -9.79 -11.98
C ASP A 149 -5.64 -9.98 -10.97
N PHE A 150 -5.75 -9.35 -9.80
CA PHE A 150 -4.74 -9.44 -8.75
C PHE A 150 -5.34 -9.17 -7.37
N ASP A 151 -4.63 -9.54 -6.32
CA ASP A 151 -4.96 -9.13 -4.95
C ASP A 151 -3.94 -8.10 -4.45
N ILE A 152 -4.43 -7.12 -3.70
CA ILE A 152 -3.65 -6.09 -3.03
C ILE A 152 -3.64 -6.41 -1.55
N VAL A 153 -2.45 -6.48 -0.94
CA VAL A 153 -2.30 -6.70 0.49
C VAL A 153 -1.50 -5.57 1.09
N PHE A 154 -2.09 -4.88 2.07
CA PHE A 154 -1.37 -3.92 2.91
C PHE A 154 -1.07 -4.56 4.25
N ARG A 155 0.17 -4.39 4.71
CA ARG A 155 0.63 -4.77 6.04
C ARG A 155 1.18 -3.54 6.74
N TYR A 156 0.59 -3.23 7.89
CA TYR A 156 0.95 -2.10 8.71
C TYR A 156 1.70 -2.60 9.94
N GLU A 157 3.02 -2.50 9.92
CA GLU A 157 3.86 -2.91 11.04
C GLU A 157 4.07 -1.75 12.03
N GLN A 158 4.27 -0.53 11.51
CA GLN A 158 4.50 0.66 12.32
C GLN A 158 4.01 1.91 11.59
N ILE A 159 3.23 2.75 12.28
CA ILE A 159 2.87 4.10 11.83
C ILE A 159 3.00 5.05 13.03
N ASP A 160 4.13 5.74 13.12
CA ASP A 160 4.43 6.68 14.20
C ASP A 160 4.22 8.13 13.79
N TRP A 161 4.12 8.41 12.49
CA TRP A 161 3.83 9.74 11.96
C TRP A 161 2.78 9.69 10.84
N THR A 162 1.95 10.71 10.76
CA THR A 162 0.88 10.80 9.75
C THR A 162 0.74 12.19 9.15
N GLN A 163 1.58 13.14 9.51
CA GLN A 163 1.61 14.47 8.92
C GLN A 163 3.05 14.97 8.91
N GLY A 164 3.46 15.55 7.79
CA GLY A 164 4.76 16.18 7.61
C GLY A 164 4.72 17.67 7.85
N THR A 165 5.80 18.31 7.39
CA THR A 165 6.01 19.75 7.52
C THR A 165 6.01 20.48 6.18
N GLY A 166 5.66 19.77 5.10
CA GLY A 166 5.45 20.33 3.78
C GLY A 166 4.40 21.44 3.78
N GLU A 167 4.53 22.39 2.86
CA GLU A 167 3.56 23.48 2.74
C GLU A 167 2.20 22.92 2.35
N GLY A 168 1.18 23.26 3.13
CA GLY A 168 -0.20 22.81 2.86
C GLY A 168 -0.46 21.34 3.11
N ASP A 169 0.44 20.61 3.78
CA ASP A 169 0.27 19.18 4.12
C ASP A 169 -0.98 18.97 4.98
N THR A 170 -1.94 18.21 4.45
CA THR A 170 -3.20 17.88 5.13
C THR A 170 -3.17 16.57 5.89
N GLY A 171 -2.03 15.89 5.87
CA GLY A 171 -1.78 14.61 6.50
C GLY A 171 -2.09 13.42 5.59
N ALA A 172 -1.48 12.29 5.94
CA ALA A 172 -1.45 11.09 5.16
C ALA A 172 -2.83 10.46 4.92
N ARG A 173 -2.93 9.71 3.83
CA ARG A 173 -4.11 8.91 3.44
C ARG A 173 -3.67 7.47 3.14
N ALA A 174 -4.57 6.50 3.21
CA ALA A 174 -4.28 5.13 2.81
C ALA A 174 -5.50 4.51 2.10
N GLY A 175 -5.27 3.83 0.97
CA GLY A 175 -6.32 3.22 0.17
C GLY A 175 -5.99 3.12 -1.31
N LEU A 176 -7.04 3.14 -2.14
CA LEU A 176 -6.96 2.99 -3.59
C LEU A 176 -7.61 4.18 -4.28
N ALA A 177 -7.02 4.67 -5.37
CA ALA A 177 -7.58 5.75 -6.18
C ALA A 177 -7.52 5.42 -7.66
N GLY A 178 -8.58 5.72 -8.40
CA GLY A 178 -8.65 5.45 -9.83
C GLY A 178 -9.98 5.84 -10.44
N ASN A 179 -9.96 6.30 -11.70
CA ASN A 179 -11.15 6.67 -12.46
C ASN A 179 -12.10 7.64 -11.71
N GLY A 180 -11.53 8.64 -11.03
CA GLY A 180 -12.27 9.64 -10.24
C GLY A 180 -12.94 9.10 -8.97
N THR A 181 -12.62 7.87 -8.56
CA THR A 181 -13.15 7.21 -7.36
C THR A 181 -12.01 6.89 -6.39
N VAL A 182 -12.32 6.88 -5.10
CA VAL A 182 -11.40 6.49 -4.03
C VAL A 182 -12.03 5.43 -3.13
N HIS A 183 -11.20 4.52 -2.64
CA HIS A 183 -11.49 3.55 -1.60
C HIS A 183 -10.49 3.77 -0.47
N TRP A 184 -10.73 4.79 0.37
CA TRP A 184 -9.92 5.04 1.55
C TRP A 184 -10.21 4.02 2.64
N ILE A 185 -9.18 3.61 3.37
CA ILE A 185 -9.30 2.67 4.50
C ILE A 185 -10.13 3.28 5.62
N LEU A 186 -9.92 4.57 5.89
CA LEU A 186 -10.62 5.31 6.93
C LEU A 186 -11.59 6.33 6.30
N PRO A 187 -12.88 6.30 6.68
CA PRO A 187 -13.91 7.13 6.04
C PRO A 187 -13.89 8.60 6.47
N ASP A 188 -13.34 8.90 7.65
CA ASP A 188 -13.40 10.24 8.26
C ASP A 188 -12.26 11.16 7.83
N GLU A 189 -11.37 10.69 6.95
CA GLU A 189 -10.21 11.42 6.44
C GLU A 189 -9.26 12.01 7.51
N ASP A 190 -9.39 11.57 8.77
CA ASP A 190 -8.48 11.94 9.87
C ASP A 190 -7.14 11.22 9.71
N PRO A 191 -6.05 11.94 9.38
CA PRO A 191 -4.73 11.33 9.24
C PRO A 191 -4.24 10.71 10.54
N ALA A 192 -4.60 11.25 11.70
CA ALA A 192 -4.13 10.74 13.00
C ALA A 192 -4.64 9.32 13.27
N ALA A 193 -5.81 8.97 12.74
CA ALA A 193 -6.38 7.63 12.89
C ALA A 193 -5.56 6.54 12.16
N LEU A 194 -4.70 6.90 11.20
CA LEU A 194 -3.79 5.93 10.54
C LEU A 194 -2.77 5.32 11.52
N THR A 195 -2.44 6.00 12.63
CA THR A 195 -1.56 5.45 13.69
C THR A 195 -2.11 4.18 14.33
N GLN A 196 -3.43 3.94 14.22
CA GLN A 196 -4.08 2.77 14.81
C GLN A 196 -4.01 1.54 13.89
N LEU A 197 -3.73 1.70 12.59
CA LEU A 197 -3.79 0.60 11.61
C LEU A 197 -2.97 -0.64 12.03
N PRO A 198 -1.75 -0.53 12.59
CA PRO A 198 -1.02 -1.72 13.05
C PRO A 198 -1.75 -2.58 14.09
N SER A 199 -2.70 -1.99 14.82
CA SER A 199 -3.46 -2.65 15.90
C SER A 199 -4.94 -2.89 15.56
N LEU A 200 -5.43 -2.38 14.43
CA LEU A 200 -6.82 -2.58 14.04
C LEU A 200 -6.96 -3.91 13.30
N PRO A 201 -7.97 -4.74 13.64
CA PRO A 201 -8.33 -5.88 12.82
C PRO A 201 -8.86 -5.33 11.50
N GLY A 202 -8.06 -5.40 10.44
CA GLY A 202 -8.40 -4.81 9.15
C GLY A 202 -9.62 -5.48 8.51
N ASN A 203 -9.83 -5.29 7.21
CA ASN A 203 -10.96 -5.94 6.53
C ASN A 203 -10.85 -7.49 6.44
N THR A 204 -9.77 -8.06 6.98
CA THR A 204 -9.53 -9.50 7.14
C THR A 204 -9.89 -10.03 8.54
N GLY A 205 -10.16 -9.14 9.50
CA GLY A 205 -10.25 -9.49 10.92
C GLY A 205 -8.90 -9.73 11.60
N ILE A 206 -7.77 -9.58 10.89
CA ILE A 206 -6.41 -9.74 11.42
C ILE A 206 -5.79 -8.36 11.63
N GLU A 207 -5.13 -8.17 12.78
CA GLU A 207 -4.46 -6.91 13.14
C GLU A 207 -3.44 -6.49 12.08
N GLY A 208 -3.52 -5.23 11.63
CA GLY A 208 -2.54 -4.67 10.71
C GLY A 208 -2.67 -5.15 9.25
N LEU A 209 -3.66 -6.00 8.91
CA LEU A 209 -3.77 -6.64 7.61
C LEU A 209 -5.04 -6.24 6.83
N TRP A 210 -4.84 -5.61 5.68
CA TRP A 210 -5.90 -5.28 4.73
C TRP A 210 -5.68 -5.98 3.40
N VAL A 211 -6.75 -6.55 2.85
CA VAL A 211 -6.74 -7.26 1.57
C VAL A 211 -7.85 -6.74 0.68
N TYR A 212 -7.52 -6.43 -0.58
CA TYR A 212 -8.48 -6.10 -1.62
C TYR A 212 -8.31 -7.06 -2.79
N GLN A 213 -9.41 -7.49 -3.37
CA GLN A 213 -9.43 -8.31 -4.57
C GLN A 213 -9.79 -7.43 -5.75
N ILE A 214 -8.97 -7.46 -6.78
CA ILE A 214 -9.24 -6.79 -8.04
C ILE A 214 -9.66 -7.85 -9.05
N ARG A 215 -10.93 -7.80 -9.46
CA ARG A 215 -11.52 -8.74 -10.42
C ARG A 215 -12.18 -7.96 -11.55
N ASN A 216 -11.74 -8.18 -12.78
CA ASN A 216 -12.13 -7.41 -13.96
C ASN A 216 -12.04 -5.89 -13.71
N GLY A 217 -10.99 -5.47 -13.00
CA GLY A 217 -10.76 -4.06 -12.64
C GLY A 217 -11.72 -3.49 -11.60
N GLN A 218 -12.55 -4.30 -10.94
CA GLN A 218 -13.42 -3.88 -9.83
C GLN A 218 -12.79 -4.25 -8.49
N VAL A 219 -12.93 -3.37 -7.49
CA VAL A 219 -12.45 -3.58 -6.13
C VAL A 219 -13.52 -4.31 -5.32
N SER A 220 -13.13 -5.41 -4.66
CA SER A 220 -13.91 -6.06 -3.60
C SER A 220 -12.99 -6.38 -2.41
N VAL A 221 -13.58 -6.80 -1.29
CA VAL A 221 -12.84 -7.38 -0.16
C VAL A 221 -13.07 -8.89 -0.16
N PRO A 222 -12.14 -9.71 0.37
CA PRO A 222 -12.36 -11.14 0.50
C PRO A 222 -13.58 -11.45 1.37
N ASP A 223 -14.38 -12.43 0.96
CA ASP A 223 -15.39 -13.03 1.82
C ASP A 223 -14.68 -13.87 2.88
N GLY A 224 -14.65 -13.39 4.14
CA GLY A 224 -14.12 -14.18 5.26
C GLY A 224 -13.51 -13.32 6.36
N GLY A 225 -14.28 -13.14 7.43
CA GLY A 225 -13.77 -12.55 8.67
C GLY A 225 -14.77 -11.74 9.50
N SER A 226 -16.08 -12.03 9.45
CA SER A 226 -16.94 -11.55 10.54
C SER A 226 -16.59 -12.32 11.80
N THR A 227 -15.74 -11.74 12.67
CA THR A 227 -15.70 -12.16 14.06
C THR A 227 -17.05 -11.82 14.67
N GLY A 228 -17.85 -12.84 14.96
CA GLY A 228 -19.13 -12.64 15.62
C GLY A 228 -18.97 -11.90 16.95
N THR A 229 -19.93 -11.06 17.30
CA THR A 229 -19.98 -10.42 18.62
C THR A 229 -20.70 -11.34 19.61
N ASP A 230 -20.67 -11.02 20.91
CA ASP A 230 -21.57 -11.67 21.91
C ASP A 230 -23.06 -11.36 21.66
N GLY A 231 -23.38 -10.52 20.67
CA GLY A 231 -24.72 -10.12 20.25
C GLY A 231 -25.19 -10.84 18.98
N ALA A 232 -26.37 -10.45 18.49
CA ALA A 232 -26.85 -10.91 17.20
C ALA A 232 -26.14 -10.15 16.08
N ASP A 233 -25.35 -10.86 15.27
CA ASP A 233 -24.70 -10.28 14.10
C ASP A 233 -25.62 -10.30 12.89
N ASN A 234 -25.56 -9.23 12.08
CA ASN A 234 -26.30 -9.13 10.84
C ASN A 234 -25.33 -9.38 9.68
N LEU A 235 -25.30 -10.62 9.20
CA LEU A 235 -24.51 -11.00 8.03
C LEU A 235 -25.29 -10.61 6.77
N GLN A 236 -24.85 -9.56 6.08
CA GLN A 236 -25.33 -9.24 4.74
C GLN A 236 -24.41 -9.90 3.71
N GLY A 237 -24.95 -10.93 3.04
CA GLY A 237 -24.29 -11.58 1.91
C GLY A 237 -24.14 -10.66 0.71
N THR A 238 -23.22 -11.02 -0.19
CA THR A 238 -23.05 -10.29 -1.46
C THR A 238 -23.99 -10.86 -2.53
N SER A 239 -23.85 -10.43 -3.79
CA SER A 239 -24.53 -11.06 -4.93
C SER A 239 -23.92 -12.41 -5.33
N GLY A 240 -22.86 -12.86 -4.64
CA GLY A 240 -22.21 -14.15 -4.82
C GLY A 240 -22.92 -15.30 -4.08
N ASN A 241 -22.36 -16.50 -4.21
CA ASN A 241 -22.78 -17.64 -3.40
C ASN A 241 -22.04 -17.58 -2.06
N ASP A 242 -22.73 -17.16 -1.01
CA ASP A 242 -22.18 -17.24 0.35
C ASP A 242 -22.18 -18.70 0.82
N LEU A 243 -21.04 -19.17 1.32
CA LEU A 243 -20.94 -20.41 2.09
C LEU A 243 -20.94 -20.03 3.57
N LEU A 244 -21.98 -20.47 4.28
CA LEU A 244 -22.02 -20.41 5.73
C LEU A 244 -21.53 -21.78 6.23
N ASP A 245 -20.35 -21.83 6.85
CA ASP A 245 -19.85 -23.01 7.57
C ASP A 245 -20.08 -22.91 9.09
#